data_AF-A0A497QU72-F1
#
_entry.id   AF-A0A497QU72-F1
#
_cell.length_a   1.000
_cell.length_b   1.000
_cell.length_c   1.000
_cell.angle_alpha   90.00
_cell.angle_beta   90.00
_cell.angle_gamma   90.00
#
_symmetry.space_group_name_H-M   'P 1'
#
loop_
_entity.id
_entity.type
_entity.pdbx_description
1 polymer ?
#
loop_
_entity_poly.entity_id
_entity_poly.type
_entity_poly.pdbx_seq_one_letter_code
_entity_poly.pdbx_strand_id
1 'polypeptide(L)'
;MVFKKKEKKQKKKTIPKKEILKAIKDKEYLDLGEPFGESARRYLAYQLMKMIDNQEITGTVITPEGVFLALTSSEVRNIVKFINAKGICNLDEVATENKWDPKTVKLIANNRINLLHRKDNKIITRKTALDLLAEKLNQNVTVDLNKVAEEMQLKKNIILELFDTLLEEKRIEGYLIKSSNKFLPLDLLEESIKEQIEDYEMNNVVEVKFSEIAEEFGITEEHVYNILLSLYNKGDIDVQLNLGLRTCVIKENIKPETWKERIPEEEKKLDIEDLTQKK
;
A
#
# COMPACT_ATOMS: atom_id res chain seq x y z
N MET A 1 17.55 63.73 21.63
CA MET A 1 16.37 63.01 22.20
C MET A 1 15.79 62.12 21.13
N VAL A 2 15.94 60.80 21.26
CA VAL A 2 15.42 59.82 20.29
C VAL A 2 14.07 59.31 20.81
N PHE A 3 13.00 59.64 20.11
CA PHE A 3 11.66 59.12 20.42
C PHE A 3 11.58 57.64 20.04
N LYS A 4 11.52 56.75 21.05
CA LYS A 4 11.12 55.35 20.86
C LYS A 4 9.64 55.32 20.46
N LYS A 5 9.34 55.04 19.19
CA LYS A 5 8.00 54.62 18.75
C LYS A 5 7.69 53.28 19.42
N LYS A 6 6.77 53.28 20.39
CA LYS A 6 6.14 52.06 20.91
C LYS A 6 5.32 51.44 19.77
N GLU A 7 5.80 50.32 19.22
CA GLU A 7 4.98 49.45 18.39
C GLU A 7 3.76 49.00 19.20
N LYS A 8 2.57 49.45 18.78
CA LYS A 8 1.30 48.93 19.28
C LYS A 8 1.21 47.47 18.85
N LYS A 9 1.55 46.53 19.74
CA LYS A 9 1.17 45.12 19.61
C LYS A 9 -0.34 45.07 19.39
N GLN A 10 -0.78 44.75 18.18
CA GLN A 10 -2.18 44.46 17.88
C GLN A 10 -2.61 43.33 18.82
N LYS A 11 -3.53 43.63 19.75
CA LYS A 11 -4.15 42.60 20.60
C LYS A 11 -4.81 41.59 19.67
N LYS A 12 -4.35 40.33 19.67
CA LYS A 12 -5.09 39.22 19.05
C LYS A 12 -6.51 39.28 19.62
N LYS A 13 -7.51 39.54 18.77
CA LYS A 13 -8.93 39.49 19.17
C LYS A 13 -9.23 38.05 19.59
N THR A 14 -9.25 37.80 20.89
CA THR A 14 -9.67 36.53 21.46
C THR A 14 -11.19 36.49 21.47
N ILE A 15 -11.79 35.50 20.81
CA ILE A 15 -13.24 35.30 20.81
C ILE A 15 -13.67 34.82 22.21
N PRO A 16 -14.62 35.47 22.88
CA PRO A 16 -15.08 35.07 24.20
C PRO A 16 -15.72 33.68 24.21
N LYS A 17 -15.44 32.88 25.25
CA LYS A 17 -16.01 31.53 25.45
C LYS A 17 -17.54 31.50 25.33
N LYS A 18 -18.24 32.51 25.86
CA LYS A 18 -19.71 32.60 25.80
C LYS A 18 -20.23 32.68 24.36
N GLU A 19 -19.52 33.35 23.46
CA GLU A 19 -19.90 33.45 22.05
C GLU A 19 -19.69 32.12 21.32
N ILE A 20 -18.59 31.41 21.64
CA ILE A 20 -18.32 30.07 21.11
C ILE A 20 -19.43 29.10 21.55
N LEU A 21 -19.75 29.07 22.84
CA LEU A 21 -20.81 28.21 23.38
C LEU A 21 -22.16 28.50 22.74
N LYS A 22 -22.49 29.79 22.53
CA LYS A 22 -23.73 30.19 21.84
C LYS A 22 -23.75 29.72 20.38
N ALA A 23 -22.61 29.73 19.70
CA ALA A 23 -22.51 29.34 18.31
C ALA A 23 -22.65 27.83 18.08
N ILE A 24 -22.18 27.00 19.03
CA ILE A 24 -22.28 25.53 18.96
C ILE A 24 -23.56 24.99 19.61
N LYS A 25 -24.27 25.80 20.39
CA LYS A 25 -25.47 25.37 21.09
C LYS A 25 -26.51 24.87 20.08
N ASP A 26 -27.07 23.69 20.34
CA ASP A 26 -28.13 23.05 19.54
C ASP A 26 -27.72 22.79 18.08
N LYS A 27 -26.42 22.77 17.76
CA LYS A 27 -25.91 22.45 16.43
C LYS A 27 -25.19 21.11 16.41
N GLU A 28 -25.62 20.22 15.53
CA GLU A 28 -24.94 18.95 15.26
C GLU A 28 -23.62 19.15 14.51
N TYR A 29 -23.56 20.18 13.68
CA TYR A 29 -22.44 20.53 12.81
C TYR A 29 -22.19 22.03 12.84
N LEU A 30 -20.91 22.43 12.93
CA LEU A 30 -20.49 23.82 12.75
C LEU A 30 -19.13 23.89 12.05
N ASP A 31 -19.09 24.49 10.85
CA ASP A 31 -17.83 24.99 10.28
C ASP A 31 -17.37 26.19 11.13
N LEU A 32 -16.16 26.13 11.68
CA LEU A 32 -15.62 27.17 12.55
C LEU A 32 -15.17 28.42 11.77
N GLY A 33 -15.04 28.33 10.44
CA GLY A 33 -14.70 29.44 9.55
C GLY A 33 -15.88 30.37 9.26
N GLU A 34 -17.11 29.86 9.17
CA GLU A 34 -18.30 30.67 8.85
C GLU A 34 -18.68 31.70 9.94
N PRO A 35 -18.83 31.34 11.23
CA PRO A 35 -19.30 32.27 12.26
C PRO A 35 -18.24 33.27 12.73
N PHE A 36 -16.95 32.99 12.51
CA PHE A 36 -15.85 33.76 13.11
C PHE A 36 -14.72 34.15 12.13
N GLY A 37 -14.81 33.72 10.88
CA GLY A 37 -13.83 33.93 9.82
C GLY A 37 -12.71 32.89 9.81
N GLU A 38 -12.18 32.61 8.61
CA GLU A 38 -11.12 31.62 8.34
C GLU A 38 -9.90 31.78 9.25
N SER A 39 -9.52 33.04 9.52
CA SER A 39 -8.37 33.39 10.37
C SER A 39 -8.50 32.94 11.83
N ALA A 40 -9.73 32.72 12.32
CA ALA A 40 -10.01 32.27 13.68
C ALA A 40 -10.14 30.74 13.80
N ARG A 41 -10.27 30.01 12.68
CA ARG A 41 -10.54 28.56 12.65
C ARG A 41 -9.60 27.75 13.54
N ARG A 42 -8.28 27.92 13.38
CA ARG A 42 -7.27 27.18 14.17
C ARG A 42 -7.35 27.49 15.67
N TYR A 43 -7.58 28.75 16.02
CA TYR A 43 -7.72 29.17 17.41
C TYR A 43 -8.99 28.58 18.04
N LEU A 44 -10.11 28.59 17.32
CA LEU A 44 -11.37 28.04 17.78
C LEU A 44 -11.33 26.53 17.93
N ALA A 45 -10.70 25.82 16.97
CA ALA A 45 -10.48 24.38 17.07
C ALA A 45 -9.73 24.05 18.37
N TYR A 46 -8.64 24.77 18.67
CA TYR A 46 -7.88 24.59 19.90
C TYR A 46 -8.70 24.88 21.17
N GLN A 47 -9.50 25.95 21.17
CA GLN A 47 -10.36 26.28 22.33
C GLN A 47 -11.44 25.23 22.55
N LEU A 48 -12.10 24.75 21.49
CA LEU A 48 -13.11 23.70 21.57
C LEU A 48 -12.52 22.38 22.06
N MET A 49 -11.33 21.99 21.57
CA MET A 49 -10.63 20.81 22.08
C MET A 49 -10.38 20.91 23.60
N LYS A 50 -9.91 22.06 24.10
CA LYS A 50 -9.76 22.28 25.55
C LYS A 50 -11.08 22.16 26.32
N MET A 51 -12.18 22.68 25.78
CA MET A 51 -13.49 22.59 26.42
C MET A 51 -13.98 21.12 26.46
N ILE A 52 -13.70 20.35 25.41
CA ILE A 52 -14.01 18.91 25.35
C ILE A 52 -13.14 18.13 26.36
N ASP A 53 -11.83 18.40 26.40
CA ASP A 53 -10.88 17.73 27.32
C ASP A 53 -11.23 17.99 28.79
N ASN A 54 -11.69 19.21 29.08
CA ASN A 54 -12.17 19.61 30.41
C ASN A 54 -13.61 19.16 30.71
N GLN A 55 -14.25 18.40 29.81
CA GLN A 55 -15.62 17.91 29.93
C GLN A 55 -16.67 19.03 30.07
N GLU A 56 -16.38 20.23 29.57
CA GLU A 56 -17.30 21.37 29.60
C GLU A 56 -18.35 21.29 28.49
N ILE A 57 -18.02 20.65 27.37
CA ILE A 57 -18.90 20.41 26.23
C ILE A 57 -18.67 18.99 25.70
N THR A 58 -19.68 18.43 25.05
CA THR A 58 -19.60 17.14 24.35
C THR A 58 -19.48 17.38 22.85
N GLY A 59 -18.47 16.81 22.21
CA GLY A 59 -18.28 16.91 20.77
C GLY A 59 -16.90 16.46 20.32
N THR A 60 -16.63 16.59 19.03
CA THR A 60 -15.34 16.31 18.40
C THR A 60 -15.01 17.42 17.42
N VAL A 61 -13.75 17.82 17.38
CA VAL A 61 -13.25 18.74 16.36
C VAL A 61 -12.49 17.94 15.30
N ILE A 62 -12.85 18.13 14.03
CA ILE A 62 -12.12 17.58 12.88
C ILE A 62 -11.18 18.68 12.34
N THR A 63 -9.90 18.37 12.33
CA THR A 63 -8.81 19.21 11.84
C THR A 63 -8.08 18.46 10.72
N PRO A 64 -7.65 19.13 9.63
CA PRO A 64 -7.49 20.58 9.45
C PRO A 64 -8.74 21.36 9.01
N GLU A 65 -9.85 20.69 8.74
CA GLU A 65 -11.10 21.26 8.19
C GLU A 65 -11.68 22.32 9.13
N GLY A 66 -11.41 22.19 10.43
CA GLY A 66 -11.89 23.11 11.46
C GLY A 66 -13.40 23.07 11.57
N VAL A 67 -13.93 21.84 11.68
CA VAL A 67 -15.35 21.59 11.88
C VAL A 67 -15.55 21.04 13.28
N PHE A 68 -16.56 21.56 13.97
CA PHE A 68 -17.08 20.97 15.20
C PHE A 68 -18.27 20.06 14.88
N LEU A 69 -18.25 18.87 15.44
CA LEU A 69 -19.36 17.91 15.43
C LEU A 69 -19.83 17.69 16.86
N ALA A 70 -21.14 17.74 17.11
CA ALA A 70 -21.72 17.37 18.40
C ALA A 70 -21.80 15.84 18.58
N LEU A 71 -20.71 15.14 18.25
CA LEU A 71 -20.55 13.70 18.42
C LEU A 71 -19.40 13.42 19.38
N THR A 72 -19.62 12.45 20.27
CA THR A 72 -18.58 11.90 21.13
C THR A 72 -17.52 11.16 20.30
N SER A 73 -16.31 11.05 20.85
CA SER A 73 -15.24 10.23 20.27
C SER A 73 -15.67 8.78 20.04
N SER A 74 -16.55 8.23 20.90
CA SER A 74 -17.11 6.88 20.74
C SER A 74 -18.03 6.77 19.52
N GLU A 75 -18.90 7.75 19.28
CA GLU A 75 -19.79 7.75 18.12
C GLU A 75 -19.01 7.87 16.81
N VAL A 76 -18.04 8.78 16.76
CA VAL A 76 -17.12 8.90 15.61
C VAL A 76 -16.41 7.58 15.35
N ARG A 77 -15.90 6.93 16.41
CA ARG A 77 -15.24 5.63 16.30
C ARG A 77 -16.20 4.54 15.81
N ASN A 78 -17.47 4.56 16.22
CA ASN A 78 -18.48 3.60 15.77
C ASN A 78 -18.77 3.77 14.27
N ILE A 79 -18.91 5.00 13.78
CA ILE A 79 -19.07 5.28 12.34
C ILE A 79 -17.86 4.75 11.56
N VAL A 80 -16.64 5.06 12.01
CA VAL A 80 -15.41 4.57 11.37
C VAL A 80 -15.35 3.05 11.36
N LYS A 81 -15.65 2.40 12.49
CA LYS A 81 -15.69 0.93 12.59
C LYS A 81 -16.72 0.34 11.62
N PHE A 82 -17.89 0.94 11.52
CA PHE A 82 -18.96 0.46 10.63
C PHE A 82 -18.55 0.55 9.15
N ILE A 83 -17.97 1.69 8.72
CA ILE A 83 -17.48 1.86 7.35
C ILE A 83 -16.36 0.85 7.04
N ASN A 84 -15.40 0.70 7.95
CA ASN A 84 -14.31 -0.28 7.79
C ASN A 84 -14.83 -1.73 7.75
N ALA A 85 -15.88 -2.05 8.50
CA ALA A 85 -16.50 -3.37 8.49
C ALA A 85 -17.26 -3.66 7.20
N LYS A 86 -17.99 -2.68 6.64
CA LYS A 86 -18.61 -2.84 5.32
C LYS A 86 -17.56 -2.98 4.20
N GLY A 87 -16.44 -2.26 4.32
CA GLY A 87 -15.31 -2.31 3.39
C GLY A 87 -15.58 -1.61 2.06
N ILE A 88 -16.66 -1.99 1.38
CA ILE A 88 -17.19 -1.38 0.15
C ILE A 88 -18.59 -0.85 0.44
N CYS A 89 -18.83 0.46 0.26
CA CYS A 89 -20.15 1.03 0.52
C CYS A 89 -20.39 2.36 -0.20
N ASN A 90 -21.65 2.78 -0.25
CA ASN A 90 -22.03 4.17 -0.52
C ASN A 90 -22.24 4.88 0.83
N LEU A 91 -21.58 6.03 1.03
CA LEU A 91 -21.65 6.77 2.29
C LEU A 91 -23.04 7.33 2.59
N ASP A 92 -23.81 7.72 1.56
CA ASP A 92 -25.17 8.24 1.74
C ASP A 92 -26.15 7.13 2.18
N GLU A 93 -25.99 5.93 1.63
CA GLU A 93 -26.75 4.74 2.04
C GLU A 93 -26.41 4.35 3.48
N VAL A 94 -25.12 4.31 3.82
CA VAL A 94 -24.65 4.04 5.20
C VAL A 94 -25.23 5.04 6.19
N ALA A 95 -25.24 6.32 5.84
CA ALA A 95 -25.82 7.35 6.68
C ALA A 95 -27.32 7.13 6.88
N THR A 96 -28.06 6.86 5.80
CA THR A 96 -29.51 6.63 5.82
C THR A 96 -29.90 5.40 6.64
N GLU A 97 -29.21 4.27 6.43
CA GLU A 97 -29.45 3.01 7.17
C GLU A 97 -29.29 3.18 8.68
N ASN A 98 -28.33 4.00 9.11
CA ASN A 98 -28.00 4.20 10.52
C ASN A 98 -28.62 5.47 11.12
N LYS A 99 -29.47 6.18 10.37
CA LYS A 99 -30.07 7.46 10.77
C LYS A 99 -29.02 8.51 11.19
N TRP A 100 -27.89 8.53 10.51
CA TRP A 100 -26.85 9.55 10.68
C TRP A 100 -26.99 10.63 9.60
N ASP A 101 -26.52 11.84 9.91
CA ASP A 101 -26.43 12.91 8.93
C ASP A 101 -25.39 12.58 7.83
N PRO A 102 -25.76 12.58 6.55
CA PRO A 102 -24.85 12.21 5.45
C PRO A 102 -23.62 13.10 5.35
N LYS A 103 -23.72 14.40 5.65
CA LYS A 103 -22.58 15.32 5.60
C LYS A 103 -21.56 14.96 6.69
N THR A 104 -22.04 14.63 7.87
CA THR A 104 -21.23 14.19 9.01
C THR A 104 -20.50 12.89 8.71
N VAL A 105 -21.21 11.89 8.16
CA VAL A 105 -20.59 10.61 7.77
C VAL A 105 -19.51 10.83 6.70
N LYS A 106 -19.80 11.62 5.65
CA LYS A 106 -18.82 11.97 4.61
C LYS A 106 -17.58 12.66 5.18
N LEU A 107 -17.78 13.62 6.08
CA LEU A 107 -16.67 14.34 6.70
C LEU A 107 -15.80 13.41 7.55
N ILE A 108 -16.41 12.55 8.37
CA ILE A 108 -15.68 11.58 9.19
C ILE A 108 -14.90 10.62 8.29
N ALA A 109 -15.58 10.07 7.27
CA ALA A 109 -15.01 9.10 6.36
C ALA A 109 -13.76 9.66 5.64
N ASN A 110 -13.86 10.86 5.06
CA ASN A 110 -12.76 11.49 4.31
C ASN A 110 -11.56 11.88 5.18
N ASN A 111 -11.74 12.08 6.49
CA ASN A 111 -10.69 12.56 7.39
C ASN A 111 -10.08 11.48 8.28
N ARG A 112 -10.83 10.40 8.53
CA ARG A 112 -10.42 9.36 9.50
C ARG A 112 -10.18 8.01 8.84
N ILE A 113 -10.52 7.85 7.56
CA ILE A 113 -10.41 6.59 6.85
C ILE A 113 -9.62 6.83 5.55
N ASN A 114 -8.72 5.91 5.23
CA ASN A 114 -8.05 5.91 3.94
C ASN A 114 -8.99 5.26 2.91
N LEU A 115 -9.62 6.10 2.09
CA LEU A 115 -10.66 5.71 1.15
C LEU A 115 -10.18 5.84 -0.29
N LEU A 116 -10.61 4.90 -1.11
CA LEU A 116 -10.42 4.91 -2.55
C LEU A 116 -11.78 5.03 -3.22
N HIS A 117 -11.87 5.90 -4.23
CA HIS A 117 -13.08 6.11 -4.99
C HIS A 117 -13.19 5.11 -6.13
N ARG A 118 -14.32 4.41 -6.19
CA ARG A 118 -14.65 3.49 -7.28
C ARG A 118 -15.43 4.20 -8.38
N LYS A 119 -15.41 3.63 -9.59
CA LYS A 119 -16.13 4.15 -10.76
C LYS A 119 -17.65 4.05 -10.63
N ASP A 120 -18.16 3.19 -9.75
CA ASP A 120 -19.58 2.96 -9.48
C ASP A 120 -20.17 3.89 -8.40
N ASN A 121 -19.49 5.02 -8.12
CA ASN A 121 -19.83 5.98 -7.07
C ASN A 121 -19.81 5.41 -5.63
N LYS A 122 -19.26 4.21 -5.43
CA LYS A 122 -18.98 3.68 -4.09
C LYS A 122 -17.56 4.06 -3.65
N ILE A 123 -17.32 3.90 -2.36
CA ILE A 123 -15.99 3.91 -1.77
C ILE A 123 -15.56 2.49 -1.44
N ILE A 124 -14.26 2.27 -1.42
CA ILE A 124 -13.63 1.09 -0.82
C ILE A 124 -12.54 1.56 0.14
N THR A 125 -12.47 0.97 1.33
CA THR A 125 -11.36 1.27 2.24
C THR A 125 -10.06 0.70 1.67
N ARG A 126 -8.94 1.40 1.84
CA ARG A 126 -7.62 0.92 1.37
C ARG A 126 -7.33 -0.49 1.87
N LYS A 127 -7.67 -0.77 3.14
CA LYS A 127 -7.51 -2.10 3.74
C LYS A 127 -8.28 -3.16 2.94
N THR A 128 -9.57 -2.95 2.71
CA THR A 128 -10.39 -3.89 1.92
C THR A 128 -9.86 -4.04 0.49
N ALA A 129 -9.36 -2.97 -0.13
CA ALA A 129 -8.76 -3.05 -1.46
C ALA A 129 -7.48 -3.89 -1.46
N LEU A 130 -6.59 -3.73 -0.48
CA LEU A 130 -5.40 -4.57 -0.32
C LEU A 130 -5.78 -6.04 -0.09
N ASP A 131 -6.75 -6.29 0.77
CA ASP A 131 -7.19 -7.66 1.10
C ASP A 131 -7.76 -8.38 -0.14
N LEU A 132 -8.63 -7.71 -0.91
CA LEU A 132 -9.19 -8.26 -2.15
C LEU A 132 -8.13 -8.45 -3.24
N LEU A 133 -7.18 -7.53 -3.37
CA LEU A 133 -6.09 -7.65 -4.33
C LEU A 133 -5.18 -8.83 -3.96
N ALA A 134 -4.79 -8.95 -2.69
CA ALA A 134 -3.98 -10.06 -2.20
C ALA A 134 -4.67 -11.42 -2.43
N GLU A 135 -5.98 -11.51 -2.15
CA GLU A 135 -6.77 -12.71 -2.41
C GLU A 135 -6.74 -13.12 -3.89
N LYS A 136 -6.76 -12.16 -4.81
CA LYS A 136 -6.67 -12.41 -6.25
C LYS A 136 -5.28 -12.86 -6.69
N LEU A 137 -4.23 -12.25 -6.14
CA LEU A 137 -2.85 -12.52 -6.55
C LEU A 137 -2.28 -13.81 -5.95
N ASN A 138 -2.75 -14.24 -4.79
CA ASN A 138 -2.30 -15.48 -4.13
C ASN A 138 -2.98 -16.76 -4.66
N GLN A 139 -3.67 -16.69 -5.81
CA GLN A 139 -4.32 -17.85 -6.44
C GLN A 139 -3.36 -18.75 -7.23
N ASN A 140 -2.04 -18.51 -7.13
CA ASN A 140 -0.97 -19.18 -7.88
C ASN A 140 -1.25 -19.29 -9.39
N VAL A 141 -1.81 -18.23 -9.97
CA VAL A 141 -2.05 -18.11 -11.41
C VAL A 141 -1.54 -16.75 -11.90
N THR A 142 -1.24 -16.64 -13.19
CA THR A 142 -0.92 -15.34 -13.79
C THR A 142 -2.15 -14.43 -13.77
N VAL A 143 -2.01 -13.22 -13.22
CA VAL A 143 -3.11 -12.27 -13.06
C VAL A 143 -2.85 -10.98 -13.86
N ASP A 144 -3.79 -10.58 -14.71
CA ASP A 144 -3.73 -9.29 -15.41
C ASP A 144 -4.26 -8.16 -14.51
N LEU A 145 -3.38 -7.27 -14.07
CA LEU A 145 -3.74 -6.17 -13.16
C LEU A 145 -4.70 -5.17 -13.81
N ASN A 146 -4.78 -5.09 -15.14
CA ASN A 146 -5.78 -4.26 -15.81
C ASN A 146 -7.19 -4.81 -15.60
N LYS A 147 -7.36 -6.14 -15.71
CA LYS A 147 -8.65 -6.80 -15.46
C LYS A 147 -9.05 -6.65 -14.00
N VAL A 148 -8.10 -6.82 -13.08
CA VAL A 148 -8.36 -6.59 -11.65
C VAL A 148 -8.80 -5.15 -11.38
N ALA A 149 -8.19 -4.15 -12.04
CA ALA A 149 -8.64 -2.76 -11.92
C ALA A 149 -10.08 -2.55 -12.39
N GLU A 150 -10.51 -3.23 -13.45
CA GLU A 150 -11.88 -3.19 -13.94
C GLU A 150 -12.85 -3.89 -12.99
N GLU A 151 -12.53 -5.11 -12.52
CA GLU A 151 -13.32 -5.86 -11.54
C GLU A 151 -13.52 -5.07 -10.25
N MET A 152 -12.44 -4.49 -9.72
CA MET A 152 -12.47 -3.68 -8.51
C MET A 152 -13.07 -2.28 -8.74
N GLN A 153 -13.31 -1.89 -10.00
CA GLN A 153 -13.80 -0.56 -10.38
C GLN A 153 -12.87 0.57 -9.91
N LEU A 154 -11.56 0.31 -9.86
CA LEU A 154 -10.53 1.28 -9.47
C LEU A 154 -9.75 1.79 -10.68
N LYS A 155 -9.03 2.90 -10.49
CA LYS A 155 -8.08 3.37 -11.51
C LYS A 155 -6.84 2.49 -11.50
N LYS A 156 -6.25 2.25 -12.67
CA LYS A 156 -5.07 1.39 -12.84
C LYS A 156 -3.89 1.80 -11.95
N ASN A 157 -3.62 3.09 -11.84
CA ASN A 157 -2.56 3.63 -10.99
C ASN A 157 -2.77 3.31 -9.50
N ILE A 158 -4.02 3.28 -9.03
CA ILE A 158 -4.35 2.88 -7.65
C ILE A 158 -4.05 1.39 -7.45
N ILE A 159 -4.39 0.53 -8.41
CA ILE A 159 -4.07 -0.90 -8.33
C ILE A 159 -2.56 -1.13 -8.28
N LEU A 160 -1.77 -0.41 -9.10
CA LEU A 160 -0.31 -0.52 -9.06
C LEU A 160 0.26 -0.06 -7.71
N GLU A 161 -0.26 1.04 -7.15
CA GLU A 161 0.15 1.49 -5.81
C GLU A 161 -0.19 0.46 -4.71
N LEU A 162 -1.37 -0.16 -4.79
CA LEU A 162 -1.77 -1.24 -3.87
C LEU A 162 -0.89 -2.48 -4.06
N PHE A 163 -0.56 -2.82 -5.31
CA PHE A 163 0.34 -3.92 -5.64
C PHE A 163 1.74 -3.72 -5.04
N ASP A 164 2.32 -2.54 -5.24
CA ASP A 164 3.62 -2.19 -4.65
C ASP A 164 3.56 -2.27 -3.12
N THR A 165 2.47 -1.78 -2.51
CA THR A 165 2.23 -1.90 -1.06
C THR A 165 2.22 -3.39 -0.62
N LEU A 166 1.57 -4.28 -1.38
CA LEU A 166 1.52 -5.70 -1.03
C LEU A 166 2.88 -6.39 -1.14
N LEU A 167 3.72 -5.99 -2.10
CA LEU A 167 5.10 -6.46 -2.22
C LEU A 167 5.96 -5.98 -1.05
N GLU A 168 5.88 -4.69 -0.71
CA GLU A 168 6.60 -4.09 0.42
C GLU A 168 6.20 -4.72 1.77
N GLU A 169 4.91 -5.01 1.95
CA GLU A 169 4.37 -5.70 3.12
C GLU A 169 4.61 -7.22 3.11
N LYS A 170 5.26 -7.78 2.07
CA LYS A 170 5.48 -9.22 1.86
C LYS A 170 4.20 -10.06 1.97
N ARG A 171 3.08 -9.52 1.46
CA ARG A 171 1.77 -10.19 1.43
C ARG A 171 1.55 -11.01 0.16
N ILE A 172 2.36 -10.75 -0.86
CA ILE A 172 2.43 -11.45 -2.12
C ILE A 172 3.91 -11.59 -2.50
N GLU A 173 4.25 -12.64 -3.25
CA GLU A 173 5.60 -12.85 -3.77
C GLU A 173 5.52 -13.18 -5.27
N GLY A 174 6.29 -12.45 -6.07
CA GLY A 174 6.27 -12.60 -7.53
C GLY A 174 6.68 -11.33 -8.24
N TYR A 175 6.47 -11.31 -9.56
CA TYR A 175 6.98 -10.27 -10.44
C TYR A 175 5.90 -9.67 -11.32
N LEU A 176 6.01 -8.37 -11.55
CA LEU A 176 5.19 -7.66 -12.53
C LEU A 176 5.89 -7.65 -13.89
N ILE A 177 5.29 -8.31 -14.87
CA ILE A 177 5.71 -8.25 -16.27
C ILE A 177 5.24 -6.92 -16.83
N LYS A 178 6.13 -5.92 -16.85
CA LYS A 178 5.81 -4.52 -17.21
C LYS A 178 5.19 -4.36 -18.60
N SER A 179 5.60 -5.19 -19.57
CA SER A 179 5.09 -5.13 -20.95
C SER A 179 3.61 -5.50 -21.05
N SER A 180 3.11 -6.38 -20.17
CA SER A 180 1.75 -6.91 -20.22
C SER A 180 0.88 -6.53 -19.00
N ASN A 181 1.46 -5.89 -17.98
CA ASN A 181 0.84 -5.63 -16.67
C ASN A 181 0.29 -6.91 -16.01
N LYS A 182 0.94 -8.04 -16.26
CA LYS A 182 0.62 -9.32 -15.63
C LYS A 182 1.49 -9.53 -14.42
N PHE A 183 0.88 -9.89 -13.31
CA PHE A 183 1.56 -10.44 -12.15
C PHE A 183 1.78 -11.93 -12.37
N LEU A 184 3.00 -12.37 -12.15
CA LEU A 184 3.40 -13.76 -12.15
C LEU A 184 3.87 -14.14 -10.74
N PRO A 185 3.15 -15.02 -10.03
CA PRO A 185 3.56 -15.52 -8.72
C PRO A 185 4.96 -16.15 -8.78
N LEU A 186 5.73 -16.03 -7.70
CA LEU A 186 7.09 -16.58 -7.63
C LEU A 186 7.09 -18.09 -7.85
N ASP A 187 6.23 -18.84 -7.14
CA ASP A 187 6.15 -20.30 -7.25
C ASP A 187 5.88 -20.75 -8.69
N LEU A 188 4.91 -20.12 -9.37
CA LEU A 188 4.60 -20.45 -10.76
C LEU A 188 5.78 -20.14 -11.70
N LEU A 189 6.53 -19.07 -11.43
CA LEU A 189 7.72 -18.73 -12.21
C LEU A 189 8.88 -19.70 -11.93
N GLU A 190 9.09 -20.13 -10.68
CA GLU A 190 10.09 -21.15 -10.33
C GLU A 190 9.79 -22.46 -11.07
N GLU A 191 8.53 -22.93 -11.04
CA GLU A 191 8.11 -24.12 -11.78
C GLU A 191 8.27 -23.96 -13.30
N SER A 192 7.89 -22.81 -13.87
CA SER A 192 8.02 -22.57 -15.31
C SER A 192 9.49 -22.54 -15.77
N ILE A 193 10.39 -21.94 -14.97
CA ILE A 193 11.83 -21.94 -15.27
C ILE A 193 12.38 -23.36 -15.14
N LYS A 194 11.95 -24.12 -14.13
CA LYS A 194 12.36 -25.52 -13.97
C LYS A 194 11.96 -26.37 -15.19
N GLU A 195 10.70 -26.31 -15.60
CA GLU A 195 10.22 -27.01 -16.80
C GLU A 195 11.04 -26.63 -18.04
N GLN A 196 11.39 -25.35 -18.20
CA GLN A 196 12.23 -24.90 -19.32
C GLN A 196 13.64 -25.50 -19.28
N ILE A 197 14.24 -25.65 -18.09
CA ILE A 197 15.54 -26.30 -17.93
C ILE A 197 15.45 -27.80 -18.28
N GLU A 198 14.42 -28.50 -17.81
CA GLU A 198 14.17 -29.91 -18.15
C GLU A 198 13.97 -30.10 -19.66
N ASP A 199 13.26 -29.19 -20.33
CA ASP A 199 13.11 -29.18 -21.79
C ASP A 199 14.47 -28.99 -22.50
N TYR A 200 15.33 -28.12 -21.99
CA TYR A 200 16.68 -27.94 -22.52
C TYR A 200 17.55 -29.18 -22.34
N GLU A 201 17.43 -29.88 -21.20
CA GLU A 201 18.07 -31.17 -20.95
C GLU A 201 17.66 -32.20 -22.00
N MET A 202 16.35 -32.39 -22.20
CA MET A 202 15.80 -33.33 -23.19
C MET A 202 16.25 -33.02 -24.64
N ASN A 203 16.46 -31.73 -24.95
CA ASN A 203 16.89 -31.28 -26.27
C ASN A 203 18.43 -31.21 -26.44
N ASN A 204 19.21 -31.72 -25.49
CA ASN A 204 20.68 -31.71 -25.51
C ASN A 204 21.30 -30.30 -25.59
N VAL A 205 20.61 -29.29 -25.05
CA VAL A 205 21.17 -27.95 -24.92
C VAL A 205 22.19 -27.98 -23.77
N VAL A 206 23.37 -27.42 -24.01
CA VAL A 206 24.50 -27.47 -23.06
C VAL A 206 24.61 -26.19 -22.24
N GLU A 207 24.33 -25.04 -22.87
CA GLU A 207 24.51 -23.72 -22.27
C GLU A 207 23.37 -22.80 -22.70
N VAL A 208 22.80 -22.07 -21.74
CA VAL A 208 21.70 -21.12 -21.94
C VAL A 208 22.09 -19.80 -21.27
N LYS A 209 21.83 -18.68 -21.93
CA LYS A 209 22.08 -17.35 -21.34
C LYS A 209 20.94 -16.94 -20.44
N PHE A 210 21.24 -16.25 -19.33
CA PHE A 210 20.21 -15.68 -18.47
C PHE A 210 19.31 -14.69 -19.22
N SER A 211 19.84 -14.01 -20.24
CA SER A 211 19.07 -13.09 -21.09
C SER A 211 17.96 -13.82 -21.86
N GLU A 212 18.19 -15.06 -22.31
CA GLU A 212 17.20 -15.82 -23.08
C GLU A 212 16.01 -16.22 -22.21
N ILE A 213 16.29 -16.69 -20.98
CA ILE A 213 15.26 -17.00 -19.98
C ILE A 213 14.54 -15.71 -19.53
N ALA A 214 15.29 -14.62 -19.32
CA ALA A 214 14.75 -13.33 -18.91
C ALA A 214 13.78 -12.74 -19.96
N GLU A 215 14.14 -12.85 -21.24
CA GLU A 215 13.29 -12.41 -22.36
C GLU A 215 11.99 -13.23 -22.44
N GLU A 216 12.08 -14.56 -22.29
CA GLU A 216 10.92 -15.47 -22.34
C GLU A 216 9.89 -15.13 -21.25
N PHE A 217 10.34 -14.91 -20.00
CA PHE A 217 9.46 -14.63 -18.88
C PHE A 217 9.22 -13.14 -18.61
N GLY A 218 9.88 -12.25 -19.34
CA GLY A 218 9.76 -10.80 -19.17
C GLY A 218 10.26 -10.29 -17.81
N ILE A 219 11.32 -10.90 -17.29
CA ILE A 219 11.97 -10.54 -16.01
C ILE A 219 13.42 -10.06 -16.24
N THR A 220 14.18 -9.75 -15.18
CA THR A 220 15.59 -9.37 -15.31
C THR A 220 16.50 -10.59 -15.18
N GLU A 221 17.70 -10.51 -15.76
CA GLU A 221 18.73 -11.57 -15.62
C GLU A 221 19.10 -11.83 -14.14
N GLU A 222 19.04 -10.79 -13.29
CA GLU A 222 19.27 -10.93 -11.85
C GLU A 222 18.18 -11.78 -11.18
N HIS A 223 16.91 -11.60 -11.57
CA HIS A 223 15.83 -12.45 -11.07
C HIS A 223 15.97 -13.89 -11.57
N VAL A 224 16.33 -14.09 -12.84
CA VAL A 224 16.63 -15.42 -13.39
C VAL A 224 17.71 -16.11 -12.57
N TYR A 225 18.83 -15.40 -12.31
CA TYR A 225 19.92 -15.94 -11.51
C TYR A 225 19.46 -16.35 -10.11
N ASN A 226 18.71 -15.49 -9.40
CA ASN A 226 18.23 -15.78 -8.05
C ASN A 226 17.30 -17.00 -8.02
N ILE A 227 16.44 -17.15 -9.04
CA ILE A 227 15.52 -18.29 -9.15
C ILE A 227 16.31 -19.58 -9.45
N LEU A 228 17.22 -19.55 -10.43
CA LEU A 228 18.05 -20.71 -10.74
C LEU A 228 18.92 -21.13 -9.54
N LEU A 229 19.46 -20.16 -8.79
CA LEU A 229 20.22 -20.43 -7.56
C LEU A 229 19.33 -21.07 -6.49
N SER A 230 18.10 -20.57 -6.31
CA SER A 230 17.09 -21.14 -5.41
C SER A 230 16.81 -22.60 -5.77
N LEU A 231 16.47 -22.88 -7.03
CA LEU A 231 16.17 -24.22 -7.54
C LEU A 231 17.37 -25.17 -7.40
N TYR A 232 18.58 -24.71 -7.73
CA TYR A 232 19.81 -25.49 -7.55
C TYR A 232 20.06 -25.84 -6.09
N ASN A 233 19.91 -24.88 -5.17
CA ASN A 233 20.11 -25.11 -3.74
C ASN A 233 19.06 -26.05 -3.13
N LYS A 234 17.83 -26.04 -3.66
CA LYS A 234 16.77 -27.01 -3.31
C LYS A 234 17.04 -28.40 -3.87
N GLY A 235 17.92 -28.51 -4.89
CA GLY A 235 18.19 -29.76 -5.61
C GLY A 235 17.14 -30.07 -6.68
N ASP A 236 16.36 -29.08 -7.10
CA ASP A 236 15.30 -29.24 -8.10
C ASP A 236 15.83 -29.26 -9.54
N ILE A 237 17.05 -28.75 -9.76
CA ILE A 237 17.75 -28.75 -11.06
C ILE A 237 19.24 -29.07 -10.85
N ASP A 238 19.89 -29.76 -11.79
CA ASP A 238 21.34 -30.02 -11.75
C ASP A 238 22.08 -29.24 -12.83
N VAL A 239 22.38 -27.98 -12.51
CA VAL A 239 23.06 -27.04 -13.41
C VAL A 239 24.34 -26.48 -12.79
N GLN A 240 25.15 -25.80 -13.61
CA GLN A 240 26.24 -24.94 -13.17
C GLN A 240 25.95 -23.50 -13.59
N LEU A 241 25.86 -22.61 -12.60
CA LEU A 241 25.64 -21.18 -12.83
C LEU A 241 26.97 -20.44 -12.97
N ASN A 242 27.11 -19.60 -13.99
CA ASN A 242 28.28 -18.76 -14.21
C ASN A 242 27.85 -17.29 -14.25
N LEU A 243 28.04 -16.58 -13.13
CA LEU A 243 27.72 -15.16 -12.99
C LEU A 243 28.54 -14.25 -13.92
N GLY A 244 29.82 -14.57 -14.12
CA GLY A 244 30.73 -13.77 -14.95
C GLY A 244 30.33 -13.79 -16.43
N LEU A 245 29.84 -14.93 -16.90
CA LEU A 245 29.34 -15.11 -18.28
C LEU A 245 27.82 -14.94 -18.40
N ARG A 246 27.11 -14.86 -17.27
CA ARG A 246 25.65 -14.83 -17.17
C ARG A 246 24.97 -15.99 -17.90
N THR A 247 25.51 -17.18 -17.66
CA THR A 247 25.07 -18.42 -18.31
C THR A 247 24.75 -19.52 -17.30
N CYS A 248 23.83 -20.39 -17.69
CA CYS A 248 23.48 -21.63 -17.04
C CYS A 248 24.01 -22.78 -17.91
N VAL A 249 24.81 -23.67 -17.35
CA VAL A 249 25.33 -24.86 -18.04
C VAL A 249 24.62 -26.11 -17.50
N ILE A 250 24.06 -26.91 -18.39
CA ILE A 250 23.26 -28.08 -18.07
C ILE A 250 24.16 -29.31 -18.03
N LYS A 251 24.30 -29.93 -16.84
CA LYS A 251 25.39 -30.88 -16.55
C LYS A 251 25.24 -32.24 -17.23
N GLU A 252 24.02 -32.74 -17.45
CA GLU A 252 23.80 -34.06 -18.06
C GLU A 252 24.39 -34.18 -19.47
N ASN A 253 24.61 -33.05 -20.15
CA ASN A 253 25.10 -33.00 -21.52
C ASN A 253 26.59 -32.64 -21.65
N ILE A 254 27.33 -32.61 -20.53
CA ILE A 254 28.77 -32.34 -20.49
C ILE A 254 29.54 -33.66 -20.41
N LYS A 255 30.52 -33.88 -21.30
CA LYS A 255 31.45 -35.01 -21.15
C LYS A 255 32.18 -34.90 -19.80
N PRO A 256 32.22 -35.97 -18.96
CA PRO A 256 32.80 -35.96 -17.61
C PRO A 256 34.22 -35.38 -17.50
N GLU A 257 34.99 -35.42 -18.59
CA GLU A 257 36.38 -34.97 -18.66
C GLU A 257 36.56 -33.44 -18.62
N THR A 258 35.48 -32.67 -18.84
CA THR A 258 35.51 -31.19 -18.83
C THR A 258 35.13 -30.56 -17.48
N TRP A 259 34.90 -31.37 -16.45
CA TRP A 259 34.48 -30.96 -15.10
C TRP A 259 35.54 -30.23 -14.27
N LYS A 260 36.70 -29.87 -14.84
CA LYS A 260 37.75 -29.18 -14.10
C LYS A 260 37.36 -27.73 -13.80
N GLU A 261 36.89 -27.54 -12.57
CA GLU A 261 37.02 -26.34 -11.72
C GLU A 261 36.78 -25.00 -12.43
N ARG A 262 35.52 -24.54 -12.42
CA ARG A 262 35.14 -23.15 -12.74
C ARG A 262 34.36 -22.45 -11.63
N ILE A 263 34.28 -23.05 -10.44
CA ILE A 263 33.79 -22.35 -9.24
C ILE A 263 35.05 -21.96 -8.47
N PRO A 264 35.38 -20.66 -8.33
CA PRO A 264 36.41 -20.24 -7.39
C PRO A 264 36.05 -20.79 -6.01
N GLU A 265 36.98 -21.46 -5.33
CA GLU A 265 36.71 -22.05 -4.00
C GLU A 265 36.16 -21.04 -2.97
N GLU A 266 36.35 -19.74 -3.22
CA GLU A 266 35.85 -18.62 -2.43
C GLU A 266 34.32 -18.50 -2.42
N GLU A 267 33.60 -18.99 -3.43
CA GLU A 267 32.12 -18.88 -3.52
C GLU A 267 31.36 -20.11 -2.97
N LYS A 268 32.07 -21.20 -2.63
CA LYS A 268 31.46 -22.39 -1.98
C LYS A 268 31.11 -22.17 -0.51
N LYS A 269 31.47 -21.01 0.05
CA LYS A 269 31.18 -20.60 1.43
C LYS A 269 30.56 -19.21 1.46
N LEU A 270 29.32 -19.11 1.02
CA LEU A 270 28.41 -18.12 1.59
C LEU A 270 27.48 -18.89 2.52
N ASP A 271 27.93 -19.05 3.76
CA ASP A 271 27.11 -19.54 4.85
C ASP A 271 25.86 -18.65 4.97
N ILE A 272 24.73 -19.30 5.20
CA ILE A 272 23.35 -18.78 5.22
C ILE A 272 23.10 -17.73 6.35
N GLU A 273 24.14 -17.17 6.98
CA GLU A 273 24.00 -16.36 8.20
C GLU A 273 23.79 -14.85 7.99
N ASP A 274 24.02 -14.27 6.81
CA ASP A 274 24.01 -12.79 6.68
C ASP A 274 22.70 -12.14 6.17
N LEU A 275 21.62 -12.90 6.00
CA LEU A 275 20.31 -12.33 5.61
C LEU A 275 19.38 -11.94 6.79
N THR A 276 19.84 -12.02 8.05
CA THR A 276 19.01 -11.64 9.22
C THR A 276 19.52 -10.52 10.12
N GLN A 277 20.56 -9.75 9.76
CA GLN A 277 20.90 -8.55 10.53
C GLN A 277 21.31 -7.32 9.69
N LYS A 278 20.55 -6.22 9.92
CA LYS A 278 20.72 -4.80 9.51
C LYS A 278 20.12 -4.47 8.13
N LYS A 279 19.13 -3.59 7.99
CA LYS A 279 18.66 -2.42 8.77
C LYS A 279 17.13 -2.35 8.81
#